data_AF-A0A847FYE5-F1
#
_entry.id   AF-A0A847FYE5-F1
#
_cell.length_a   1.000
_cell.length_b   1.000
_cell.length_c   1.000
_cell.angle_alpha   90.00
_cell.angle_beta   90.00
_cell.angle_gamma   90.00
#
_symmetry.space_group_name_H-M   'P 1'
#
loop_
_entity.id
_entity.type
_entity.pdbx_description
1 polymer ?
#
loop_
_entity_poly.entity_id
_entity_poly.type
_entity_poly.pdbx_seq_one_letter_code
_entity_poly.pdbx_strand_id
1 'polypeptide(L)'
;MTHREAAMGAAGEGTPPTTGQMLALWVPLAASTVMMVLEPSIINIGLGRSADPELALGAYGVAFSLALVVEAPILMLLDAAVARAVDRDAFVLIRRFTLMLGLFVTLVGLVFSLTPLYDMVVVDLMNIPTEVAARARPTLQILSFWSLPIAWRRAHQGVLIRKNHTRVITVATGVRLVSLAGALFGGLLLFPQRGAVVAGLAMDCSVFVEAAVVTWATAPVVRSAGFRAGQAAGDQEPLTMRGLWRFYQPLAVTTVLRQLTRPMLNAGIAAALLPAASLAAWPVAWSLVILIAGPAWSLQQLTTALASDEPSYRRVSNFSLGLSAIFTLLLALVAFTPLYGPVMGGVYNLSPELQGLARPAVQWLAAYPLVMGVQSLLRGVLIRGGCTGT
;
A
#
# COMPACT_ATOMS: atom_id res chain seq x y z
N MET A 1 -12.47 -24.34 -7.70
CA MET A 1 -13.56 -23.95 -8.61
C MET A 1 -13.71 -22.45 -8.53
N THR A 2 -12.89 -21.76 -9.32
CA THR A 2 -12.65 -20.31 -9.21
C THR A 2 -13.51 -19.53 -10.21
N HIS A 3 -13.85 -18.26 -9.90
CA HIS A 3 -14.43 -17.31 -10.86
C HIS A 3 -13.66 -17.24 -12.20
N ARG A 4 -12.38 -17.59 -12.19
CA ARG A 4 -11.52 -17.77 -13.37
C ARG A 4 -12.01 -18.89 -14.30
N GLU A 5 -12.48 -20.03 -13.77
CA GLU A 5 -13.02 -21.14 -14.58
C GLU A 5 -14.45 -20.85 -15.05
N ALA A 6 -15.26 -20.16 -14.25
CA ALA A 6 -16.60 -19.75 -14.65
C ALA A 6 -16.58 -18.69 -15.77
N ALA A 7 -15.57 -17.81 -15.78
CA ALA A 7 -15.37 -16.83 -16.84
C ALA A 7 -14.67 -17.44 -18.08
N MET A 8 -13.70 -18.34 -17.89
CA MET A 8 -13.01 -19.03 -18.99
C MET A 8 -13.90 -20.09 -19.66
N GLY A 9 -14.80 -20.75 -18.93
CA GLY A 9 -15.71 -21.76 -19.47
C GLY A 9 -16.83 -21.20 -20.35
N ALA A 10 -17.05 -19.89 -20.34
CA ALA A 10 -18.02 -19.19 -21.20
C ALA A 10 -17.35 -18.45 -22.38
N ALA A 11 -16.02 -18.40 -22.43
CA ALA A 11 -15.29 -17.83 -23.55
C ALA A 11 -15.06 -18.93 -24.60
N GLY A 12 -15.95 -19.01 -25.59
CA GLY A 12 -15.63 -19.72 -26.82
C GLY A 12 -14.34 -19.13 -27.40
N GLU A 13 -13.35 -19.99 -27.65
CA GLU A 13 -12.08 -19.62 -28.27
C GLU A 13 -12.35 -18.76 -29.52
N GLY A 14 -11.91 -17.50 -29.49
CA GLY A 14 -12.03 -16.56 -30.62
C GLY A 14 -13.09 -15.46 -30.51
N THR A 15 -13.91 -15.41 -29.44
CA THR A 15 -14.88 -14.31 -29.26
C THR A 15 -14.30 -13.21 -28.37
N PRO A 16 -14.14 -11.96 -28.85
CA PRO A 16 -13.58 -10.91 -28.03
C PRO A 16 -14.48 -10.59 -26.82
N PRO A 17 -13.90 -10.27 -25.64
CA PRO A 17 -14.63 -10.15 -24.39
C PRO A 17 -15.70 -9.06 -24.47
N THR A 18 -16.82 -9.30 -23.80
CA THR A 18 -17.92 -8.34 -23.69
C THR A 18 -17.71 -7.38 -22.53
N THR A 19 -18.33 -6.20 -22.57
CA THR A 19 -18.27 -5.22 -21.49
C THR A 19 -18.75 -5.78 -20.15
N GLY A 20 -19.79 -6.63 -20.16
CA GLY A 20 -20.29 -7.30 -18.97
C GLY A 20 -19.26 -8.23 -18.33
N GLN A 21 -18.54 -9.02 -19.14
CA GLN A 21 -17.45 -9.88 -18.65
C GLN A 21 -16.28 -9.05 -18.10
N MET A 22 -15.91 -7.96 -18.77
CA MET A 22 -14.86 -7.06 -18.30
C MET A 22 -15.21 -6.42 -16.96
N LEU A 23 -16.45 -5.95 -16.79
CA LEU A 23 -16.94 -5.39 -15.53
C LEU A 23 -17.00 -6.44 -14.42
N ALA A 24 -17.53 -7.64 -14.70
CA ALA A 24 -17.62 -8.72 -13.71
C ALA A 24 -16.24 -9.14 -13.19
N LEU A 25 -15.21 -9.09 -14.04
CA LEU A 25 -13.83 -9.37 -13.64
C LEU A 25 -13.17 -8.19 -12.94
N TRP A 26 -13.43 -6.96 -13.39
CA TRP A 26 -12.78 -5.75 -12.86
C TRP A 26 -13.34 -5.31 -11.51
N VAL A 27 -14.66 -5.36 -11.29
CA VAL A 27 -15.30 -4.84 -10.07
C VAL A 27 -14.72 -5.43 -8.78
N PRO A 28 -14.51 -6.76 -8.65
CA PRO A 28 -13.87 -7.33 -7.46
C PRO A 28 -12.43 -6.86 -7.25
N LEU A 29 -11.66 -6.70 -8.33
CA LEU A 29 -10.28 -6.21 -8.27
C LEU A 29 -10.21 -4.74 -7.88
N ALA A 30 -11.12 -3.93 -8.43
CA ALA A 30 -11.32 -2.54 -8.07
C ALA A 30 -11.69 -2.40 -6.59
N ALA A 31 -12.65 -3.19 -6.10
CA ALA A 31 -13.05 -3.19 -4.69
C ALA A 31 -11.87 -3.52 -3.75
N SER A 32 -11.04 -4.51 -4.11
CA SER A 32 -9.81 -4.82 -3.37
C SER A 32 -8.82 -3.65 -3.37
N THR A 33 -8.69 -2.96 -4.49
CA THR A 33 -7.80 -1.80 -4.62
C THR A 33 -8.33 -0.60 -3.82
N VAL A 34 -9.64 -0.38 -3.79
CA VAL A 34 -10.31 0.64 -2.95
C VAL A 34 -9.97 0.41 -1.48
N MET A 35 -10.05 -0.82 -0.99
CA MET A 35 -9.67 -1.15 0.39
C MET A 35 -8.22 -0.74 0.71
N MET A 36 -7.30 -0.91 -0.25
CA MET A 36 -5.90 -0.52 -0.06
C MET A 36 -5.72 1.00 0.00
N VAL A 37 -6.48 1.75 -0.80
CA VAL A 37 -6.32 3.21 -0.90
C VAL A 37 -7.17 3.99 0.11
N LEU A 38 -8.13 3.32 0.77
CA LEU A 38 -8.92 3.91 1.85
C LEU A 38 -8.09 4.24 3.08
N GLU A 39 -7.05 3.46 3.37
CA GLU A 39 -6.18 3.65 4.53
C GLU A 39 -5.58 5.07 4.62
N PRO A 40 -4.82 5.57 3.62
CA PRO A 40 -4.27 6.92 3.70
C PRO A 40 -5.37 7.99 3.79
N SER A 41 -6.52 7.78 3.14
CA SER A 41 -7.65 8.69 3.21
C SER A 41 -8.27 8.75 4.61
N ILE A 42 -8.48 7.61 5.27
CA ILE A 42 -8.99 7.54 6.65
C ILE A 42 -8.05 8.32 7.59
N ILE A 43 -6.74 8.13 7.44
CA ILE A 43 -5.74 8.81 8.26
C ILE A 43 -5.77 10.31 8.03
N ASN A 44 -5.74 10.76 6.77
CA ASN A 44 -5.77 12.18 6.44
C ASN A 44 -7.08 12.87 6.87
N ILE A 45 -8.22 12.20 6.72
CA ILE A 45 -9.53 12.65 7.22
C ILE A 45 -9.50 12.82 8.74
N GLY A 46 -8.93 11.86 9.47
CA GLY A 46 -8.78 11.96 10.92
C GLY A 46 -7.85 13.09 11.34
N LEU A 47 -6.65 13.16 10.75
CA LEU A 47 -5.65 14.18 11.06
C LEU A 47 -6.14 15.60 10.75
N GLY A 48 -6.95 15.76 9.70
CA GLY A 48 -7.64 17.01 9.39
C GLY A 48 -8.52 17.53 10.54
N ARG A 49 -8.98 16.66 11.44
CA ARG A 49 -9.82 16.99 12.62
C ARG A 49 -9.03 17.09 13.92
N SER A 50 -7.70 17.00 13.87
CA SER A 50 -6.86 17.21 15.05
C SER A 50 -6.82 18.69 15.45
N ALA A 51 -6.28 19.01 16.63
CA ALA A 51 -6.22 20.38 17.13
C ALA A 51 -5.31 21.28 16.28
N ASP A 52 -4.29 20.70 15.65
CA ASP A 52 -3.37 21.37 14.72
C ASP A 52 -3.22 20.50 13.46
N PRO A 53 -4.16 20.61 12.50
CA PRO A 53 -4.19 19.77 11.31
C PRO A 53 -2.94 19.90 10.44
N GLU A 54 -2.40 21.12 10.30
CA GLU A 54 -1.26 21.37 9.42
C GLU A 54 0.00 20.66 9.94
N LEU A 55 0.35 20.89 11.21
CA LEU A 55 1.49 20.19 11.81
C LEU A 55 1.25 18.69 11.89
N ALA A 56 0.03 18.23 12.18
CA ALA A 56 -0.26 16.81 12.31
C ALA A 56 -0.17 16.06 10.96
N LEU A 57 -0.72 16.63 9.89
CA LEU A 57 -0.65 16.07 8.53
C LEU A 57 0.79 16.05 8.02
N GLY A 58 1.52 17.17 8.16
CA GLY A 58 2.91 17.27 7.74
C GLY A 58 3.81 16.31 8.52
N ALA A 59 3.66 16.27 9.85
CA ALA A 59 4.47 15.40 10.71
C ALA A 59 4.22 13.92 10.43
N TYR A 60 2.96 13.51 10.29
CA TYR A 60 2.62 12.13 9.95
C TYR A 60 3.14 11.76 8.56
N GLY A 61 2.98 12.64 7.56
CA GLY A 61 3.49 12.41 6.21
C GLY A 61 5.00 12.19 6.15
N VAL A 62 5.78 13.00 6.89
CA VAL A 62 7.23 12.84 7.03
C VAL A 62 7.56 11.52 7.74
N ALA A 63 6.98 11.29 8.93
CA ALA A 63 7.23 10.08 9.71
C ALA A 63 6.89 8.80 8.92
N PHE A 64 5.75 8.76 8.25
CA PHE A 64 5.31 7.64 7.43
C PHE A 64 6.25 7.38 6.25
N SER A 65 6.76 8.44 5.59
CA SER A 65 7.73 8.28 4.49
C SER A 65 9.03 7.62 4.94
N LEU A 66 9.52 7.98 6.13
CA LEU A 66 10.74 7.40 6.72
C LEU A 66 10.50 5.98 7.22
N ALA A 67 9.36 5.75 7.89
CA ALA A 67 8.95 4.44 8.35
C ALA A 67 8.87 3.43 7.20
N LEU A 68 8.41 3.84 6.02
CA LEU A 68 8.35 3.01 4.81
C LEU A 68 9.73 2.62 4.25
N VAL A 69 10.76 3.43 4.46
CA VAL A 69 12.14 3.08 4.09
C VAL A 69 12.69 2.05 5.06
N VAL A 70 12.48 2.28 6.35
CA VAL A 70 12.87 1.34 7.41
C VAL A 70 12.17 -0.01 7.19
N GLU A 71 10.88 -0.01 6.88
CA GLU A 71 10.08 -1.21 6.62
C GLU A 71 10.38 -1.86 5.25
N ALA A 72 11.10 -1.20 4.34
CA ALA A 72 11.32 -1.70 2.98
C ALA A 72 11.84 -3.15 2.91
N PRO A 73 12.81 -3.59 3.76
CA PRO A 73 13.28 -4.96 3.79
C PRO A 73 12.25 -5.98 4.27
N ILE A 74 11.04 -5.59 4.67
CA ILE A 74 10.00 -6.52 5.15
C ILE A 74 8.99 -6.81 4.04
N LEU A 75 8.80 -5.89 3.09
CA LEU A 75 7.73 -5.97 2.09
C LEU A 75 7.80 -7.24 1.24
N MET A 76 9.01 -7.67 0.85
CA MET A 76 9.23 -8.87 0.03
C MET A 76 9.18 -10.19 0.82
N LEU A 77 8.93 -10.15 2.13
CA LEU A 77 8.71 -11.39 2.90
C LEU A 77 7.49 -12.17 2.40
N LEU A 78 6.51 -11.48 1.82
CA LEU A 78 5.37 -12.12 1.18
C LEU A 78 5.82 -13.04 0.04
N ASP A 79 6.60 -12.52 -0.90
CA ASP A 79 7.07 -13.26 -2.08
C ASP A 79 7.99 -14.42 -1.66
N ALA A 80 8.88 -14.17 -0.69
CA ALA A 80 9.73 -15.21 -0.12
C ALA A 80 8.91 -16.32 0.53
N ALA A 81 7.86 -15.98 1.28
CA ALA A 81 6.98 -16.95 1.92
C ALA A 81 6.16 -17.75 0.90
N VAL A 82 5.62 -17.12 -0.15
CA VAL A 82 4.91 -17.81 -1.24
C VAL A 82 5.82 -18.82 -1.93
N ALA A 83 7.07 -18.41 -2.23
CA ALA A 83 8.04 -19.24 -2.93
C ALA A 83 8.56 -20.40 -2.08
N ARG A 84 8.83 -20.18 -0.78
CA ARG A 84 9.61 -21.11 0.05
C ARG A 84 8.85 -21.79 1.20
N ALA A 85 7.63 -21.37 1.55
CA ALA A 85 6.85 -22.02 2.63
C ALA A 85 6.12 -23.28 2.11
N VAL A 86 6.90 -24.28 1.71
CA VAL A 86 6.41 -25.52 1.10
C VAL A 86 5.79 -26.46 2.14
N ASP A 87 6.46 -26.59 3.27
CA ASP A 87 6.11 -27.50 4.37
C ASP A 87 6.22 -26.79 5.74
N ARG A 88 5.94 -27.55 6.80
CA ARG A 88 5.95 -27.04 8.17
C ARG A 88 7.33 -26.60 8.66
N ASP A 89 8.39 -27.31 8.29
CA ASP A 89 9.74 -27.03 8.78
C ASP A 89 10.31 -25.79 8.09
N ALA A 90 10.11 -25.69 6.77
CA ALA A 90 10.34 -24.50 5.98
C ALA A 90 9.57 -23.30 6.54
N PHE A 91 8.29 -23.47 6.89
CA PHE A 91 7.49 -22.39 7.45
C PHE A 91 7.95 -21.96 8.84
N VAL A 92 8.36 -22.89 9.71
CA VAL A 92 8.95 -22.55 11.02
C VAL A 92 10.24 -21.77 10.84
N LEU A 93 11.09 -22.15 9.88
CA LEU A 93 12.31 -21.43 9.56
C LEU A 93 12.02 -20.01 9.06
N ILE A 94 11.07 -19.87 8.13
CA ILE A 94 10.62 -18.57 7.62
C ILE A 94 10.06 -17.71 8.76
N ARG A 95 9.25 -18.26 9.68
CA ARG A 95 8.75 -17.49 10.84
C ARG A 95 9.87 -17.00 11.74
N ARG A 96 10.88 -17.82 12.01
CA ARG A 96 12.06 -17.41 12.80
C ARG A 96 12.83 -16.30 12.07
N PHE A 97 13.07 -16.47 10.77
CA PHE A 97 13.70 -15.45 9.94
C PHE A 97 12.95 -14.12 9.96
N THR A 98 11.64 -14.18 9.74
CA THR A 98 10.72 -13.04 9.77
C THR A 98 10.75 -12.32 11.12
N LEU A 99 10.75 -13.04 12.24
CA LEU A 99 10.83 -12.42 13.57
C LEU A 99 12.18 -11.72 13.79
N MET A 100 13.29 -12.36 13.42
CA MET A 100 14.62 -11.74 13.53
C MET A 100 14.73 -10.49 12.66
N LEU A 101 14.24 -10.56 11.41
CA LEU A 101 14.25 -9.44 10.49
C LEU A 101 13.33 -8.30 10.96
N GLY A 102 12.12 -8.63 11.42
CA GLY A 102 11.19 -7.65 11.97
C GLY A 102 11.77 -6.94 13.19
N LEU A 103 12.36 -7.68 14.13
CA LEU A 103 13.03 -7.10 15.30
C LEU A 103 14.24 -6.24 14.91
N PHE A 104 15.04 -6.70 13.96
CA PHE A 104 16.18 -5.94 13.44
C PHE A 104 15.74 -4.62 12.81
N VAL A 105 14.71 -4.64 11.97
CA VAL A 105 14.18 -3.44 11.31
C VAL A 105 13.56 -2.48 12.32
N THR A 106 12.79 -2.98 13.30
CA THR A 106 12.28 -2.17 14.41
C THR A 106 13.42 -1.52 15.20
N LEU A 107 14.48 -2.28 15.50
CA LEU A 107 15.66 -1.74 16.18
C LEU A 107 16.34 -0.65 15.35
N VAL A 108 16.51 -0.84 14.04
CA VAL A 108 17.07 0.18 13.14
C VAL A 108 16.22 1.46 13.15
N GLY A 109 14.90 1.34 13.07
CA GLY A 109 13.98 2.50 13.14
C GLY A 109 14.07 3.24 14.48
N LEU A 110 14.16 2.51 15.59
CA LEU A 110 14.32 3.09 16.92
C LEU A 110 15.69 3.75 17.09
N VAL A 111 16.77 3.09 16.70
CA VAL A 111 18.13 3.67 16.74
C VAL A 111 18.18 4.94 15.90
N PHE A 112 17.65 4.91 14.68
CA PHE A 112 17.59 6.08 13.82
C PHE A 112 16.82 7.24 14.49
N SER A 113 15.63 6.98 15.01
CA SER A 113 14.75 8.02 15.59
C SER A 113 15.17 8.51 16.99
N LEU A 114 15.92 7.71 17.75
CA LEU A 114 16.41 8.08 19.09
C LEU A 114 17.79 8.76 19.06
N THR A 115 18.56 8.56 18.00
CA THR A 115 19.90 9.17 17.87
C THR A 115 19.86 10.52 17.16
N PRO A 116 20.94 11.32 17.22
CA PRO A 116 21.09 12.56 16.44
C PRO A 116 21.05 12.35 14.92
N LEU A 117 21.11 11.10 14.44
CA LEU A 117 20.94 10.78 13.01
C LEU A 117 19.59 11.24 12.49
N TYR A 118 18.55 11.25 13.33
CA TYR A 118 17.25 11.78 12.96
C TYR A 118 17.35 13.25 12.54
N ASP A 119 17.99 14.08 13.36
CA ASP A 119 18.08 15.52 13.12
C ASP A 119 18.97 15.78 11.88
N MET A 120 20.09 15.06 11.75
CA MET A 120 20.97 15.13 10.57
C MET A 120 20.23 14.79 9.25
N VAL A 121 19.38 13.75 9.25
CA VAL A 121 18.69 13.34 8.03
C VAL A 121 17.45 14.19 7.77
N VAL A 122 16.63 14.43 8.80
CA VAL A 122 15.32 15.05 8.61
C VAL A 122 15.42 16.57 8.57
N VAL A 123 16.20 17.18 9.47
CA VAL A 123 16.35 18.63 9.50
C VAL A 123 17.42 19.06 8.50
N ASP A 124 18.64 18.52 8.59
CA ASP A 124 19.75 19.06 7.80
C ASP A 124 19.72 18.59 6.33
N LEU A 125 19.53 17.30 6.09
CA LEU A 125 19.56 16.74 4.73
C LEU A 125 18.25 16.93 3.96
N MET A 126 17.12 16.66 4.60
CA MET A 126 15.79 16.79 3.97
C MET A 126 15.22 18.20 4.05
N ASN A 127 15.85 19.11 4.80
CA ASN A 127 15.39 20.48 5.02
C ASN A 127 13.95 20.56 5.59
N ILE A 128 13.53 19.57 6.38
CA ILE A 128 12.21 19.59 7.02
C ILE A 128 12.21 20.66 8.13
N PRO A 129 11.20 21.54 8.19
CA PRO A 129 11.09 22.52 9.28
C PRO A 129 11.14 21.86 10.65
N THR A 130 11.87 22.48 11.58
CA THR A 130 12.13 21.95 12.92
C THR A 130 10.84 21.66 13.70
N GLU A 131 9.80 22.46 13.53
CA GLU A 131 8.48 22.24 14.16
C GLU A 131 7.81 20.96 13.66
N VAL A 132 7.86 20.70 12.35
CA VAL A 132 7.32 19.49 11.73
C VAL A 132 8.17 18.28 12.12
N ALA A 133 9.49 18.40 12.11
CA ALA A 133 10.42 17.34 12.52
C ALA A 133 10.22 16.96 14.00
N ALA A 134 10.10 17.94 14.91
CA ALA A 134 9.86 17.69 16.32
C ALA A 134 8.54 16.91 16.57
N ARG A 135 7.50 17.18 15.77
CA ARG A 135 6.23 16.43 15.82
C ARG A 135 6.30 15.07 15.13
N ALA A 136 7.12 14.93 14.08
CA ALA A 136 7.28 13.69 13.33
C ALA A 136 8.10 12.64 14.10
N ARG A 137 9.10 13.07 14.88
CA ARG A 137 9.99 12.17 15.64
C ARG A 137 9.26 11.15 16.54
N PRO A 138 8.34 11.55 17.46
CA PRO A 138 7.61 10.57 18.27
C PRO A 138 6.69 9.68 17.43
N THR A 139 6.10 10.20 16.35
CA THR A 139 5.31 9.37 15.42
C THR A 139 6.16 8.31 14.74
N LEU A 140 7.38 8.64 14.31
CA LEU A 140 8.31 7.68 13.72
C LEU A 140 8.77 6.61 14.72
N GLN A 141 8.99 6.98 15.98
CA GLN A 141 9.32 6.03 17.05
C GLN A 141 8.22 4.99 17.23
N ILE A 142 6.95 5.42 17.22
CA ILE A 142 5.79 4.54 17.30
C ILE A 142 5.72 3.66 16.06
N LEU A 143 5.73 4.26 14.87
CA LEU A 143 5.68 3.51 13.61
C LEU A 143 6.85 2.53 13.48
N SER A 144 7.97 2.69 14.18
CA SER A 144 9.05 1.68 14.16
C SER A 144 8.60 0.30 14.69
N PHE A 145 7.57 0.25 15.55
CA PHE A 145 7.04 -0.99 16.11
C PHE A 145 6.11 -1.74 15.15
N TRP A 146 5.53 -1.08 14.14
CA TRP A 146 4.65 -1.74 13.16
C TRP A 146 5.36 -2.80 12.30
N SER A 147 6.69 -2.73 12.22
CA SER A 147 7.48 -3.53 11.29
C SER A 147 7.39 -5.00 11.68
N LEU A 148 7.39 -5.28 12.98
CA LEU A 148 7.26 -6.63 13.52
C LEU A 148 5.93 -7.31 13.14
N PRO A 149 4.74 -6.76 13.44
CA PRO A 149 3.48 -7.37 13.03
C PRO A 149 3.31 -7.40 11.51
N ILE A 150 3.84 -6.43 10.75
CA ILE A 150 3.81 -6.50 9.28
C ILE A 150 4.64 -7.68 8.78
N ALA A 151 5.86 -7.85 9.27
CA ALA A 151 6.72 -8.97 8.87
C ALA A 151 6.03 -10.31 9.15
N TRP A 152 5.49 -10.45 10.35
CA TRP A 152 4.75 -11.63 10.77
C TRP A 152 3.55 -11.91 9.85
N ARG A 153 2.71 -10.90 9.65
CA ARG A 153 1.56 -10.94 8.73
C ARG A 153 1.96 -11.39 7.34
N ARG A 154 3.00 -10.79 6.75
CA ARG A 154 3.46 -11.07 5.38
C ARG A 154 3.87 -12.53 5.22
N ALA A 155 4.58 -13.08 6.19
CA ALA A 155 4.97 -14.50 6.17
C ALA A 155 3.75 -15.43 6.22
N HIS A 156 2.77 -15.12 7.05
CA HIS A 156 1.53 -15.89 7.15
C HIS A 156 0.62 -15.76 5.91
N GLN A 157 0.49 -14.54 5.36
CA GLN A 157 -0.20 -14.29 4.10
C GLN A 157 0.39 -15.13 2.96
N GLY A 158 1.71 -15.31 2.91
CA GLY A 158 2.34 -16.14 1.88
C GLY A 158 1.88 -17.60 1.89
N VAL A 159 1.71 -18.19 3.07
CA VAL A 159 1.16 -19.56 3.22
C VAL A 159 -0.30 -19.63 2.75
N LEU A 160 -1.10 -18.65 3.15
CA LEU A 160 -2.51 -18.58 2.74
C LEU A 160 -2.66 -18.43 1.22
N ILE A 161 -1.84 -17.59 0.59
CA ILE A 161 -1.81 -17.41 -0.87
C ILE A 161 -1.44 -18.73 -1.56
N ARG A 162 -0.37 -19.40 -1.10
CA ARG A 162 0.08 -20.68 -1.68
C ARG A 162 -1.00 -21.77 -1.64
N LYS A 163 -1.87 -21.75 -0.63
CA LYS A 163 -3.00 -22.67 -0.49
C LYS A 163 -4.32 -22.12 -1.06
N ASN A 164 -4.28 -21.03 -1.85
CA ASN A 164 -5.44 -20.37 -2.46
C ASN A 164 -6.51 -19.86 -1.47
N HIS A 165 -6.12 -19.55 -0.24
CA HIS A 165 -7.00 -19.01 0.82
C HIS A 165 -6.94 -17.47 0.88
N THR A 166 -7.05 -16.80 -0.27
CA THR A 166 -6.87 -15.34 -0.39
C THR A 166 -8.05 -14.52 0.15
N ARG A 167 -9.26 -15.09 0.19
CA ARG A 167 -10.46 -14.40 0.71
C ARG A 167 -10.30 -13.93 2.16
N VAL A 168 -9.57 -14.70 2.97
CA VAL A 168 -9.33 -14.35 4.38
C VAL A 168 -8.42 -13.12 4.49
N ILE A 169 -7.51 -12.91 3.54
CA ILE A 169 -6.66 -11.72 3.49
C ILE A 169 -7.51 -10.48 3.26
N THR A 170 -8.49 -10.53 2.35
CA THR A 170 -9.43 -9.42 2.13
C THR A 170 -10.25 -9.10 3.39
N VAL A 171 -10.75 -10.14 4.09
CA VAL A 171 -11.49 -9.95 5.35
C VAL A 171 -10.59 -9.32 6.41
N ALA A 172 -9.34 -9.80 6.56
CA ALA A 172 -8.38 -9.22 7.50
C ALA A 172 -8.10 -7.75 7.21
N THR A 173 -7.93 -7.38 5.93
CA THR A 173 -7.78 -5.97 5.51
C THR A 173 -9.01 -5.15 5.88
N GLY A 174 -10.23 -5.67 5.69
CA GLY A 174 -11.45 -4.99 6.11
C GLY A 174 -11.48 -4.72 7.62
N VAL A 175 -11.16 -5.74 8.44
CA VAL A 175 -11.06 -5.60 9.90
C VAL A 175 -9.98 -4.58 10.29
N ARG A 176 -8.86 -4.55 9.58
CA ARG A 176 -7.82 -3.54 9.76
C ARG A 176 -8.34 -2.13 9.52
N LEU A 177 -9.05 -1.87 8.42
CA LEU A 177 -9.58 -0.53 8.13
C LEU A 177 -10.57 -0.06 9.21
N VAL A 178 -11.42 -0.97 9.69
CA VAL A 178 -12.38 -0.66 10.77
C VAL A 178 -11.65 -0.38 12.09
N SER A 179 -10.65 -1.19 12.45
CA SER A 179 -9.85 -0.97 13.66
C SER A 179 -9.00 0.30 13.56
N LEU A 180 -8.43 0.61 12.39
CA LEU A 180 -7.73 1.86 12.11
C LEU A 180 -8.66 3.06 12.34
N ALA A 181 -9.83 3.07 11.70
CA ALA A 181 -10.80 4.15 11.86
C ALA A 181 -11.23 4.30 13.33
N GLY A 182 -11.61 3.20 13.99
CA GLY A 182 -12.02 3.21 15.39
C GLY A 182 -10.94 3.73 16.33
N ALA A 183 -9.70 3.26 16.19
CA ALA A 183 -8.58 3.70 17.02
C ALA A 183 -8.18 5.15 16.73
N LEU A 184 -8.21 5.58 15.47
CA LEU A 184 -7.86 6.94 15.07
C LEU A 184 -8.89 7.95 15.59
N PHE A 185 -10.17 7.77 15.26
CA PHE A 185 -11.21 8.70 15.68
C PHE A 185 -11.42 8.65 17.20
N GLY A 186 -11.40 7.46 17.82
CA GLY A 186 -11.46 7.33 19.28
C GLY A 186 -10.26 7.97 19.98
N GLY A 187 -9.04 7.79 19.46
CA GLY A 187 -7.84 8.40 20.01
C GLY A 187 -7.81 9.92 19.85
N LEU A 188 -8.34 10.45 18.74
CA LEU A 188 -8.42 11.89 18.51
C LEU A 188 -9.42 12.58 19.44
N LEU A 189 -10.48 11.89 19.87
CA LEU A 189 -11.40 12.40 20.90
C LEU A 189 -10.71 12.57 22.25
N LEU A 190 -9.76 11.70 22.59
CA LEU A 190 -9.04 11.71 23.87
C LEU A 190 -7.81 12.62 23.85
N PHE A 191 -7.09 12.65 22.73
CA PHE A 191 -5.81 13.36 22.58
C PHE A 191 -5.74 14.19 21.29
N PRO A 192 -6.64 15.18 21.10
CA PRO A 192 -6.70 15.95 19.85
C PRO A 192 -5.42 16.73 19.55
N GLN A 193 -4.64 17.07 20.58
CA GLN A 193 -3.37 17.80 20.48
C GLN A 193 -2.21 16.96 19.92
N ARG A 194 -2.34 15.62 19.91
CA ARG A 194 -1.30 14.67 19.50
C ARG A 194 -1.68 13.90 18.24
N GLY A 195 -2.32 14.58 17.28
CA GLY A 195 -2.89 13.95 16.08
C GLY A 195 -1.95 12.98 15.36
N ALA A 196 -0.73 13.39 15.02
CA ALA A 196 0.23 12.53 14.34
C ALA A 196 0.63 11.27 15.13
N VAL A 197 0.75 11.39 16.45
CA VAL A 197 1.08 10.26 17.35
C VAL A 197 -0.11 9.30 17.47
N VAL A 198 -1.32 9.84 17.61
CA VAL A 198 -2.56 9.05 17.61
C VAL A 198 -2.72 8.28 16.30
N ALA A 199 -2.43 8.91 15.16
CA ALA A 199 -2.46 8.22 13.87
C ALA A 199 -1.43 7.09 13.77
N GLY A 200 -0.21 7.31 14.28
CA GLY A 200 0.79 6.24 14.39
C GLY A 200 0.31 5.06 15.24
N LEU A 201 -0.24 5.33 16.44
CA LEU A 201 -0.77 4.29 17.31
C LEU A 201 -1.97 3.56 16.70
N ALA A 202 -2.88 4.29 16.06
CA ALA A 202 -4.03 3.70 15.38
C ALA A 202 -3.58 2.77 14.24
N MET A 203 -2.56 3.18 13.50
CA MET A 203 -1.96 2.38 12.45
C MET A 203 -1.34 1.09 13.00
N ASP A 204 -0.49 1.19 14.03
CA ASP A 204 0.10 0.03 14.72
C ASP A 204 -0.98 -0.94 15.21
N CYS A 205 -1.94 -0.44 15.98
CA CYS A 205 -3.06 -1.22 16.50
C CYS A 205 -3.81 -1.96 15.38
N SER A 206 -4.11 -1.27 14.28
CA SER A 206 -4.82 -1.87 13.15
C SER A 206 -4.04 -3.02 12.53
N VAL A 207 -2.73 -2.85 12.37
CA VAL A 207 -1.83 -3.84 11.79
C VAL A 207 -1.64 -5.03 12.73
N PHE A 208 -1.57 -4.81 14.04
CA PHE A 208 -1.57 -5.89 15.04
C PHE A 208 -2.85 -6.72 14.97
N VAL A 209 -4.03 -6.08 14.86
CA VAL A 209 -5.31 -6.77 14.70
C VAL A 209 -5.31 -7.59 13.41
N GLU A 210 -4.85 -7.02 12.28
CA GLU A 210 -4.74 -7.76 11.01
C GLU A 210 -3.82 -8.98 11.16
N ALA A 211 -2.64 -8.80 11.76
CA ALA A 211 -1.68 -9.87 11.99
C ALA A 211 -2.28 -10.99 12.85
N ALA A 212 -3.06 -10.66 13.88
CA ALA A 212 -3.76 -11.63 14.71
C ALA A 212 -4.80 -12.44 13.91
N VAL A 213 -5.65 -11.77 13.11
CA VAL A 213 -6.66 -12.42 12.27
C VAL A 213 -6.01 -13.36 11.24
N VAL A 214 -4.97 -12.90 10.55
CA VAL A 214 -4.23 -13.70 9.57
C VAL A 214 -3.54 -14.90 10.24
N THR A 215 -2.97 -14.70 11.43
CA THR A 215 -2.32 -15.80 12.19
C THR A 215 -3.32 -16.87 12.57
N TRP A 216 -4.48 -16.46 13.09
CA TRP A 216 -5.57 -17.36 13.43
C TRP A 216 -6.05 -18.17 12.22
N ALA A 217 -6.23 -17.51 11.08
CA ALA A 217 -6.61 -18.16 9.81
C ALA A 217 -5.55 -19.12 9.26
N THR A 218 -4.27 -18.89 9.56
CA THR A 218 -3.17 -19.76 9.10
C THR A 218 -3.07 -21.04 9.94
N ALA A 219 -3.50 -21.01 11.20
CA ALA A 219 -3.42 -22.16 12.11
C ALA A 219 -4.04 -23.47 11.56
N PRO A 220 -5.28 -23.49 11.02
CA PRO A 220 -5.85 -24.71 10.45
C PRO A 220 -5.09 -25.20 9.21
N VAL A 221 -4.57 -24.28 8.38
CA VAL A 221 -3.82 -24.62 7.16
C VAL A 221 -2.52 -25.34 7.51
N VAL A 222 -1.77 -24.82 8.49
CA VAL A 222 -0.49 -25.39 8.91
C VAL A 222 -0.66 -26.72 9.66
N ARG A 223 -1.82 -26.94 10.32
CA ARG A 223 -2.14 -28.19 11.01
C ARG A 223 -2.62 -29.30 10.07
N SER A 224 -3.04 -28.95 8.85
CA SER A 224 -3.54 -29.91 7.86
C SER A 224 -2.48 -30.96 7.48
N ALA A 225 -2.91 -32.21 7.27
CA ALA A 225 -2.01 -33.31 6.91
C ALA A 225 -1.23 -33.03 5.60
N GLY A 226 -1.86 -32.35 4.63
CA GLY A 226 -1.23 -31.96 3.36
C GLY A 226 -0.22 -30.82 3.45
N PHE A 227 -0.01 -30.21 4.62
CA PHE A 227 1.11 -29.29 4.89
C PHE A 227 2.22 -29.96 5.72
N ARG A 228 1.89 -31.02 6.46
CA ARG A 228 2.83 -31.85 7.22
C ARG A 228 3.58 -32.84 6.35
N ALA A 229 2.87 -33.47 5.42
CA ALA A 229 3.42 -34.45 4.49
C ALA A 229 4.10 -33.76 3.29
N GLY A 230 4.83 -32.65 3.54
CA GLY A 230 5.53 -31.88 2.50
C GLY A 230 6.10 -32.84 1.48
N GLN A 231 5.57 -32.76 0.25
CA GLN A 231 5.78 -33.67 -0.88
C GLN A 231 6.87 -34.71 -0.57
N ALA A 232 6.46 -35.92 -0.20
CA ALA A 232 7.37 -37.02 -0.04
C ALA A 232 8.30 -37.08 -1.26
N ALA A 233 9.60 -36.92 -1.02
CA ALA A 233 10.70 -37.10 -1.97
C ALA A 233 10.71 -36.20 -3.22
N GLY A 234 11.69 -35.28 -3.25
CA GLY A 234 12.20 -34.72 -4.49
C GLY A 234 13.30 -33.70 -4.19
N ASP A 235 14.56 -34.12 -4.24
CA ASP A 235 15.84 -33.40 -4.49
C ASP A 235 16.02 -31.91 -4.09
N GLN A 236 15.19 -31.36 -3.21
CA GLN A 236 15.34 -29.99 -2.75
C GLN A 236 16.18 -29.98 -1.48
N GLU A 237 17.36 -29.35 -1.57
CA GLU A 237 18.23 -29.13 -0.41
C GLU A 237 17.42 -28.51 0.74
N PRO A 238 17.60 -29.00 1.98
CA PRO A 238 16.89 -28.48 3.14
C PRO A 238 17.11 -26.97 3.25
N LEU A 239 16.01 -26.22 3.39
CA LEU A 239 16.07 -24.78 3.57
C LEU A 239 16.89 -24.47 4.83
N THR A 240 17.98 -23.72 4.65
CA THR A 240 18.84 -23.26 5.75
C THR A 240 18.66 -21.76 5.97
N MET A 241 18.91 -21.28 7.20
CA MET A 241 18.84 -19.85 7.52
C MET A 241 19.80 -19.03 6.64
N ARG A 242 21.00 -19.58 6.37
CA ARG A 242 22.01 -18.95 5.50
C ARG A 242 21.54 -18.89 4.04
N GLY A 243 20.89 -19.95 3.54
CA GLY A 243 20.31 -19.97 2.21
C GLY A 243 19.18 -18.95 2.06
N LEU A 244 18.32 -18.84 3.07
CA LEU A 244 17.21 -17.87 3.09
C LEU A 244 17.72 -16.43 3.08
N TRP A 245 18.73 -16.09 3.89
CA TRP A 245 19.34 -14.75 3.87
C TRP A 245 20.00 -14.43 2.53
N ARG A 246 20.75 -15.36 1.95
CA ARG A 246 21.39 -15.19 0.64
C ARG A 246 20.38 -14.97 -0.49
N PHE A 247 19.23 -15.65 -0.42
CA PHE A 247 18.12 -15.46 -1.34
C PHE A 247 17.41 -14.12 -1.11
N TYR A 248 17.30 -13.67 0.14
CA TYR A 248 16.52 -12.49 0.51
C TYR A 248 17.26 -11.16 0.33
N GLN A 249 18.58 -11.12 0.54
CA GLN A 249 19.37 -9.89 0.48
C GLN A 249 19.16 -9.07 -0.82
N PRO A 250 19.16 -9.62 -2.06
CA PRO A 250 18.97 -8.78 -3.25
C PRO A 250 17.56 -8.19 -3.33
N LEU A 251 16.55 -8.94 -2.85
CA LEU A 251 15.16 -8.52 -2.81
C LEU A 251 14.96 -7.37 -1.81
N ALA A 252 15.61 -7.45 -0.65
CA ALA A 252 15.58 -6.39 0.35
C ALA A 252 16.21 -5.09 -0.19
N VAL A 253 17.40 -5.18 -0.80
CA VAL A 253 18.12 -4.01 -1.33
C VAL A 253 17.33 -3.30 -2.43
N THR A 254 16.77 -4.06 -3.37
CA THR A 254 15.95 -3.48 -4.45
C THR A 254 14.71 -2.76 -3.92
N THR A 255 14.11 -3.28 -2.85
CA THR A 255 12.94 -2.63 -2.22
C THR A 255 13.33 -1.37 -1.47
N VAL A 256 14.44 -1.36 -0.73
CA VAL A 256 14.96 -0.15 -0.06
C VAL A 256 15.15 0.97 -1.08
N LEU A 257 15.84 0.68 -2.19
CA LEU A 257 16.07 1.68 -3.25
C LEU A 257 14.75 2.24 -3.80
N ARG A 258 13.74 1.40 -4.02
CA ARG A 258 12.42 1.83 -4.51
C ARG A 258 11.71 2.75 -3.50
N GLN A 259 11.85 2.47 -2.21
CA GLN A 259 11.15 3.19 -1.15
C GLN A 259 11.76 4.58 -0.86
N LEU A 260 13.01 4.84 -1.27
CA LEU A 260 13.65 6.16 -1.16
C LEU A 260 12.92 7.27 -1.93
N THR A 261 12.12 6.90 -2.94
CA THR A 261 11.34 7.86 -3.75
C THR A 261 10.47 8.78 -2.87
N ARG A 262 9.86 8.26 -1.80
CA ARG A 262 8.93 9.07 -0.97
C ARG A 262 9.65 10.11 -0.11
N PRO A 263 10.71 9.78 0.65
CA PRO A 263 11.52 10.79 1.33
C PRO A 263 12.10 11.83 0.37
N MET A 264 12.54 11.43 -0.83
CA MET A 264 13.04 12.38 -1.83
C MET A 264 11.97 13.39 -2.25
N LEU A 265 10.73 12.93 -2.47
CA LEU A 265 9.60 13.82 -2.75
C LEU A 265 9.33 14.76 -1.56
N ASN A 266 9.33 14.24 -0.32
CA ASN A 266 9.12 15.08 0.86
C ASN A 266 10.23 16.13 1.05
N ALA A 267 11.50 15.77 0.81
CA ALA A 267 12.61 16.71 0.82
C ALA A 267 12.46 17.78 -0.26
N GLY A 268 12.04 17.39 -1.48
CA GLY A 268 11.75 18.32 -2.56
C GLY A 268 10.61 19.30 -2.22
N ILE A 269 9.56 18.81 -1.56
CA ILE A 269 8.46 19.65 -1.06
C ILE A 269 8.93 20.59 0.05
N ALA A 270 9.79 20.11 0.95
CA ALA A 270 10.33 20.91 2.03
C ALA A 270 11.32 22.00 1.56
N ALA A 271 11.90 21.85 0.37
CA ALA A 271 12.69 22.89 -0.28
C ALA A 271 11.84 23.98 -0.97
N ALA A 272 10.51 23.85 -0.99
CA ALA A 272 9.61 24.84 -1.59
C ALA A 272 9.46 26.11 -0.73
N LEU A 273 8.80 27.13 -1.28
CA LEU A 273 8.59 28.43 -0.61
C LEU A 273 7.78 28.33 0.69
N LEU A 274 6.87 27.36 0.79
CA LEU A 274 5.99 27.15 1.95
C LEU A 274 6.12 25.69 2.44
N PRO A 275 7.23 25.32 3.11
CA PRO A 275 7.55 23.93 3.43
C PRO A 275 6.49 23.23 4.29
N ALA A 276 6.10 23.83 5.42
CA ALA A 276 5.16 23.22 6.37
C ALA A 276 3.78 23.01 5.74
N ALA A 277 3.22 24.07 5.15
CA ALA A 277 1.92 24.02 4.49
C ALA A 277 1.91 23.03 3.32
N SER A 278 3.00 22.97 2.53
CA SER A 278 3.08 22.06 1.39
C SER A 278 3.22 20.59 1.82
N LEU A 279 3.98 20.32 2.89
CA LEU A 279 4.08 18.99 3.50
C LEU A 279 2.75 18.53 4.12
N ALA A 280 1.92 19.46 4.61
CA ALA A 280 0.59 19.16 5.13
C ALA A 280 -0.45 18.94 4.02
N ALA A 281 -0.39 19.76 2.96
CA ALA A 281 -1.33 19.71 1.84
C ALA A 281 -1.11 18.48 0.93
N TRP A 282 0.15 18.08 0.71
CA TRP A 282 0.50 17.02 -0.24
C TRP A 282 -0.13 15.65 0.06
N PRO A 283 -0.05 15.09 1.29
CA PRO A 283 -0.67 13.81 1.60
C PRO A 283 -2.17 13.79 1.32
N VAL A 284 -2.86 14.90 1.60
CA VAL A 284 -4.31 15.03 1.41
C VAL A 284 -4.68 15.15 -0.07
N ALA A 285 -3.95 15.97 -0.82
CA ALA A 285 -4.10 16.07 -2.27
C ALA A 285 -3.90 14.69 -2.93
N TRP A 286 -2.82 14.01 -2.56
CA TRP A 286 -2.49 12.67 -3.06
C TRP A 286 -3.53 11.63 -2.66
N SER A 287 -4.06 11.66 -1.43
CA SER A 287 -5.11 10.72 -1.01
C SER A 287 -6.42 10.94 -1.76
N LEU A 288 -6.81 12.18 -2.05
CA LEU A 288 -7.98 12.44 -2.90
C LEU A 288 -7.78 11.89 -4.32
N VAL A 289 -6.62 12.17 -4.93
CA VAL A 289 -6.28 11.67 -6.27
C VAL A 289 -6.32 10.15 -6.30
N ILE A 290 -5.66 9.48 -5.35
CA ILE A 290 -5.65 8.01 -5.30
C ILE A 290 -7.04 7.46 -4.94
N LEU A 291 -7.83 8.09 -4.09
CA LEU A 291 -9.15 7.57 -3.75
C LEU A 291 -10.05 7.45 -4.99
N ILE A 292 -9.94 8.40 -5.93
CA ILE A 292 -10.68 8.39 -7.19
C ILE A 292 -9.97 7.53 -8.25
N ALA A 293 -8.64 7.65 -8.38
CA ALA A 293 -7.85 6.99 -9.42
C ALA A 293 -7.46 5.54 -9.10
N GLY A 294 -7.46 5.15 -7.83
CA GLY A 294 -6.97 3.88 -7.31
C GLY A 294 -7.57 2.65 -8.01
N PRO A 295 -8.90 2.59 -8.25
CA PRO A 295 -9.51 1.51 -9.02
C PRO A 295 -8.92 1.31 -10.42
N ALA A 296 -8.30 2.32 -11.03
CA ALA A 296 -7.65 2.20 -12.33
C ALA A 296 -6.39 1.32 -12.27
N TRP A 297 -5.76 1.13 -11.11
CA TRP A 297 -4.58 0.26 -10.97
C TRP A 297 -4.88 -1.22 -11.28
N SER A 298 -6.11 -1.68 -11.05
CA SER A 298 -6.50 -3.05 -11.39
C SER A 298 -6.76 -3.26 -12.88
N LEU A 299 -6.83 -2.20 -13.69
CA LEU A 299 -6.96 -2.32 -15.15
C LEU A 299 -5.81 -3.09 -15.78
N GLN A 300 -4.59 -2.95 -15.25
CA GLN A 300 -3.44 -3.74 -15.72
C GLN A 300 -3.68 -5.26 -15.58
N GLN A 301 -4.33 -5.69 -14.50
CA GLN A 301 -4.64 -7.10 -14.27
C GLN A 301 -5.72 -7.59 -15.24
N LEU A 302 -6.70 -6.74 -15.56
CA LEU A 302 -7.71 -7.00 -16.58
C LEU A 302 -7.09 -7.18 -17.97
N THR A 303 -6.18 -6.27 -18.37
CA THR A 303 -5.46 -6.35 -19.65
C THR A 303 -4.67 -7.65 -19.75
N THR A 304 -3.93 -8.00 -18.69
CA THR A 304 -3.11 -9.22 -18.67
C THR A 304 -3.98 -10.49 -18.74
N ALA A 305 -5.17 -10.47 -18.16
CA ALA A 305 -6.04 -11.65 -18.10
C ALA A 305 -6.85 -11.89 -19.38
N LEU A 306 -7.22 -10.83 -20.11
CA LEU A 306 -8.18 -10.91 -21.23
C LEU A 306 -7.58 -10.56 -22.60
N ALA A 307 -6.36 -10.04 -22.68
CA ALA A 307 -5.72 -9.67 -23.96
C ALA A 307 -4.98 -10.85 -24.61
N SER A 308 -5.71 -11.88 -25.03
CA SER A 308 -5.17 -13.07 -25.72
C SER A 308 -4.86 -12.85 -27.20
N ASP A 309 -5.68 -12.07 -27.89
CA ASP A 309 -5.66 -11.85 -29.34
C ASP A 309 -5.85 -10.36 -29.68
N GLU A 310 -5.56 -9.96 -30.92
CA GLU A 310 -5.66 -8.56 -31.37
C GLU A 310 -7.06 -7.96 -31.17
N PRO A 311 -8.17 -8.61 -31.59
CA PRO A 311 -9.53 -8.14 -31.28
C PRO A 311 -9.79 -7.96 -29.78
N SER A 312 -9.39 -8.93 -28.95
CA SER A 312 -9.58 -8.86 -27.50
C SER A 312 -8.75 -7.75 -26.87
N TYR A 313 -7.49 -7.60 -27.29
CA TYR A 313 -6.62 -6.51 -26.86
C TYR A 313 -7.25 -5.15 -27.16
N ARG A 314 -7.75 -4.91 -28.39
CA ARG A 314 -8.40 -3.64 -28.75
C ARG A 314 -9.62 -3.35 -27.88
N ARG A 315 -10.47 -4.35 -27.63
CA ARG A 315 -11.65 -4.16 -26.77
C ARG A 315 -11.28 -3.85 -25.33
N VAL A 316 -10.35 -4.60 -24.74
CA VAL A 316 -9.89 -4.38 -23.37
C VAL A 316 -9.17 -3.04 -23.24
N SER A 317 -8.44 -2.63 -24.28
CA SER A 317 -7.76 -1.34 -24.34
C SER A 317 -8.76 -0.18 -24.36
N ASN A 318 -9.76 -0.24 -25.23
CA ASN A 318 -10.81 0.77 -25.31
C ASN A 318 -11.62 0.85 -24.01
N PHE A 319 -11.92 -0.30 -23.40
CA PHE A 319 -12.56 -0.36 -22.09
C PHE A 319 -11.71 0.30 -21.00
N SER A 320 -10.42 -0.02 -20.95
CA SER A 320 -9.49 0.52 -19.94
C SER A 320 -9.29 2.02 -20.09
N LEU A 321 -9.15 2.51 -21.33
CA LEU A 321 -9.09 3.95 -21.61
C LEU A 321 -10.41 4.65 -21.28
N GLY A 322 -11.55 4.08 -21.64
CA GLY A 322 -12.86 4.64 -21.33
C GLY A 322 -13.06 4.78 -19.82
N LEU A 323 -12.70 3.76 -19.04
CA LEU A 323 -12.81 3.82 -17.59
C LEU A 323 -11.82 4.81 -16.96
N SER A 324 -10.59 4.87 -17.49
CA SER A 324 -9.58 5.85 -17.08
C SER A 324 -10.02 7.29 -17.39
N ALA A 325 -10.69 7.51 -18.52
CA ALA A 325 -11.28 8.79 -18.88
C ALA A 325 -12.43 9.15 -17.93
N ILE A 326 -13.27 8.19 -17.53
CA ILE A 326 -14.31 8.42 -16.50
C ILE A 326 -13.68 8.87 -15.18
N PHE A 327 -12.64 8.19 -14.68
CA PHE A 327 -11.96 8.61 -13.45
C PHE A 327 -11.28 9.97 -13.58
N THR A 328 -10.70 10.28 -14.75
CA THR A 328 -10.14 11.59 -15.07
C THR A 328 -11.21 12.67 -15.03
N LEU A 329 -12.38 12.42 -15.63
CA LEU A 329 -13.52 13.34 -15.61
C LEU A 329 -14.08 13.53 -14.20
N LEU A 330 -14.18 12.47 -13.39
CA LEU A 330 -14.62 12.57 -12.00
C LEU A 330 -13.64 13.40 -11.16
N LEU A 331 -12.34 13.18 -11.31
CA LEU A 331 -11.32 13.94 -10.60
C LEU A 331 -11.28 15.40 -11.09
N ALA A 332 -11.40 15.64 -12.39
CA ALA A 332 -11.49 16.99 -12.96
C ALA A 332 -12.77 17.71 -12.50
N LEU A 333 -13.90 17.01 -12.42
CA LEU A 333 -15.14 17.55 -11.89
C LEU A 333 -14.93 18.04 -10.45
N VAL A 334 -14.29 17.24 -9.59
CA VAL A 334 -13.98 17.68 -8.22
C VAL A 334 -12.97 18.84 -8.20
N ALA A 335 -11.89 18.77 -9.00
CA ALA A 335 -10.77 19.72 -8.93
C ALA A 335 -11.07 21.12 -9.51
N PHE A 336 -11.89 21.18 -10.57
CA PHE A 336 -12.17 22.41 -11.30
C PHE A 336 -13.51 23.06 -10.92
N THR A 337 -14.43 22.34 -10.28
CA THR A 337 -15.73 22.90 -9.86
C THR A 337 -15.74 23.31 -8.38
N PRO A 338 -16.82 24.00 -7.93
CA PRO A 338 -17.01 24.32 -6.51
C PRO A 338 -17.09 23.09 -5.58
N LEU A 339 -17.22 21.87 -6.12
CA LEU A 339 -17.20 20.62 -5.32
C LEU A 339 -15.88 20.42 -4.56
N TYR A 340 -14.79 21.05 -5.00
CA TYR A 340 -13.51 21.00 -4.30
C TYR A 340 -13.62 21.44 -2.84
N GLY A 341 -14.34 22.53 -2.56
CA GLY A 341 -14.47 23.11 -1.22
C GLY A 341 -15.16 22.15 -0.24
N PRO A 342 -16.37 21.64 -0.54
CA PRO A 342 -17.03 20.65 0.30
C PRO A 342 -16.23 19.36 0.49
N VAL A 343 -15.48 18.90 -0.52
CA VAL A 343 -14.65 17.69 -0.38
C VAL A 343 -13.44 17.95 0.51
N MET A 344 -12.64 18.98 0.22
CA MET A 344 -11.40 19.24 0.96
C MET A 344 -11.65 19.87 2.32
N GLY A 345 -12.60 20.81 2.41
CA GLY A 345 -13.00 21.47 3.66
C GLY A 345 -14.00 20.68 4.50
N GLY A 346 -14.90 19.90 3.89
CA GLY A 346 -15.89 19.11 4.64
C GLY A 346 -15.40 17.71 4.99
N VAL A 347 -14.96 16.94 4.00
CA VAL A 347 -14.52 15.55 4.23
C VAL A 347 -13.15 15.52 4.90
N TYR A 348 -12.16 16.20 4.30
CA TYR A 348 -10.80 16.23 4.82
C TYR A 348 -10.55 17.30 5.89
N ASN A 349 -11.50 18.21 6.13
CA ASN A 349 -11.41 19.26 7.14
C ASN A 349 -10.15 20.15 7.02
N LEU A 350 -9.72 20.43 5.80
CA LEU A 350 -8.58 21.31 5.54
C LEU A 350 -8.95 22.79 5.70
N SER A 351 -8.01 23.58 6.21
CA SER A 351 -8.15 25.04 6.26
C SER A 351 -8.25 25.63 4.84
N PRO A 352 -8.90 26.79 4.64
CA PRO A 352 -9.00 27.43 3.33
C PRO A 352 -7.64 27.70 2.68
N GLU A 353 -6.61 27.97 3.48
CA GLU A 353 -5.24 28.21 3.03
C GLU A 353 -4.63 26.94 2.43
N LEU A 354 -4.71 25.81 3.14
CA LEU A 354 -4.24 24.50 2.65
C LEU A 354 -5.03 24.02 1.44
N GLN A 355 -6.33 24.32 1.38
CA GLN A 355 -7.15 24.07 0.20
C GLN A 355 -6.64 24.82 -1.02
N GLY A 356 -6.31 26.11 -0.86
CA GLY A 356 -5.71 26.93 -1.92
C GLY A 356 -4.39 26.37 -2.43
N LEU A 357 -3.55 25.87 -1.51
CA LEU A 357 -2.25 25.29 -1.83
C LEU A 357 -2.35 23.91 -2.52
N ALA A 358 -3.27 23.06 -2.07
CA ALA A 358 -3.49 21.73 -2.64
C ALA A 358 -4.17 21.75 -4.02
N ARG A 359 -4.97 22.79 -4.32
CA ARG A 359 -5.83 22.80 -5.50
C ARG A 359 -5.07 22.69 -6.82
N PRO A 360 -3.99 23.46 -7.07
CA PRO A 360 -3.19 23.33 -8.29
C PRO A 360 -2.61 21.92 -8.44
N ALA A 361 -2.14 21.31 -7.35
CA ALA A 361 -1.60 19.95 -7.40
C ALA A 361 -2.67 18.93 -7.82
N VAL A 362 -3.88 19.01 -7.25
CA VAL A 362 -5.00 18.13 -7.63
C VAL A 362 -5.43 18.38 -9.08
N GLN A 363 -5.43 19.63 -9.56
CA GLN A 363 -5.74 19.97 -10.94
C GLN A 363 -4.74 19.39 -11.94
N TRP A 364 -3.45 19.49 -11.65
CA TRP A 364 -2.39 18.85 -12.47
C TRP A 364 -2.51 17.33 -12.46
N LEU A 365 -2.81 16.75 -11.30
CA LEU A 365 -3.01 15.31 -11.15
C LEU A 365 -4.36 14.82 -11.67
N ALA A 366 -5.24 15.70 -12.16
CA ALA A 366 -6.51 15.29 -12.76
C ALA A 366 -6.32 14.35 -13.96
N ALA A 367 -5.22 14.53 -14.71
CA ALA A 367 -4.84 13.68 -15.84
C ALA A 367 -4.20 12.33 -15.43
N TYR A 368 -3.90 12.13 -14.14
CA TYR A 368 -3.21 10.94 -13.65
C TYR A 368 -3.92 9.62 -13.99
N PRO A 369 -5.26 9.48 -13.84
CA PRO A 369 -5.94 8.24 -14.20
C PRO A 369 -5.81 7.91 -15.70
N LEU A 370 -5.80 8.92 -16.58
CA LEU A 370 -5.59 8.71 -18.01
C LEU A 370 -4.18 8.19 -18.30
N VAL A 371 -3.16 8.74 -17.65
CA VAL A 371 -1.77 8.25 -17.76
C VAL A 371 -1.67 6.80 -17.32
N MET A 372 -2.34 6.43 -16.22
CA MET A 372 -2.43 5.03 -15.77
C MET A 372 -3.10 4.12 -16.82
N GLY A 373 -4.17 4.59 -17.45
CA GLY A 373 -4.83 3.91 -18.57
C GLY A 373 -3.84 3.63 -19.69
N VAL A 374 -3.12 4.64 -20.17
CA VAL A 374 -2.10 4.49 -21.22
C VAL A 374 -0.98 3.53 -20.80
N GLN A 375 -0.50 3.63 -19.56
CA GLN A 375 0.54 2.73 -19.03
C GLN A 375 0.08 1.27 -19.04
N SER A 376 -1.19 1.00 -18.72
CA SER A 376 -1.76 -0.35 -18.76
C SER A 376 -1.76 -0.94 -20.18
N LEU A 377 -2.01 -0.09 -21.20
CA LEU A 377 -1.95 -0.50 -22.60
C LEU A 377 -0.55 -0.89 -23.03
N LEU A 378 0.43 0.00 -22.78
CA LEU A 378 1.82 -0.21 -23.18
C LEU A 378 2.36 -1.52 -22.59
N ARG A 379 2.01 -1.81 -21.33
CA ARG A 379 2.36 -3.08 -20.69
C ARG A 379 1.65 -4.29 -21.31
N GLY A 380 0.37 -4.15 -21.69
CA GLY A 380 -0.36 -5.19 -22.43
C GLY A 380 0.31 -5.54 -23.76
N VAL A 381 0.82 -4.55 -24.49
CA VAL A 381 1.58 -4.77 -25.73
C VAL A 381 2.89 -5.53 -25.47
N LEU A 382 3.65 -5.13 -24.44
CA LEU A 382 4.92 -5.76 -24.09
C LEU A 382 4.76 -7.22 -23.67
N ILE A 383 3.71 -7.54 -22.91
CA ILE A 383 3.39 -8.91 -22.50
C ILE A 383 3.08 -9.79 -23.72
N ARG A 384 2.34 -9.25 -24.70
CA ARG A 384 2.04 -9.96 -25.95
C ARG A 384 3.29 -10.15 -26.84
N GLY A 385 4.22 -9.22 -26.81
CA GLY A 385 5.49 -9.31 -27.53
C GLY A 385 6.48 -10.33 -26.96
N GLY A 386 6.14 -11.05 -25.88
CA GLY A 386 7.06 -11.96 -25.19
C GLY A 386 8.14 -11.25 -24.37
N CYS A 387 8.09 -9.92 -24.28
CA CYS A 387 9.03 -9.11 -23.52
C CYS A 387 8.55 -8.95 -22.08
N THR A 388 8.59 -10.03 -21.29
CA THR A 388 8.20 -10.01 -19.86
C THR A 388 9.35 -9.66 -18.91
N GLY A 389 10.43 -9.06 -19.41
CA GLY A 389 11.56 -8.60 -18.60
C GLY A 389 11.73 -7.10 -18.65
N THR A 390 11.20 -6.38 -17.65
CA THR A 390 11.90 -5.30 -16.91
C THR A 390 11.15 -4.96 -15.63
#